data_AF-A7T5G0-F1
#
_entry.id   AF-A7T5G0-F1
#
_cell.length_a   1.000
_cell.length_b   1.000
_cell.length_c   1.000
_cell.angle_alpha   90.00
_cell.angle_beta   90.00
_cell.angle_gamma   90.00
#
_symmetry.space_group_name_H-M   'P 1'
#
loop_
_entity.id
_entity.type
_entity.pdbx_description
1 polymer ?
#
loop_
_entity_poly.entity_id
_entity_poly.type
_entity_poly.pdbx_seq_one_letter_code
_entity_poly.pdbx_strand_id
1 'polypeptide(L)'
;MATVESSTGCRLIVLFILVSGFECVHAWDSVDLELFDIVEEVKDNFYQVLGVETTATQAEIRRAYRRISLQLHPDRNKEDDAELKFRKLVAVAEVLKDEDKRKRYDTILRDGMPDWRQPVYYYRRVRKMGLVEFVILLFFILTIGHYIVAWSIYLEKKFELVCILSFII
;
A
#
# COMPACT_ATOMS: atom_id res chain seq x y z
N MET A 1 2.30 41.07 -31.41
CA MET A 1 3.44 40.18 -31.13
C MET A 1 3.28 39.48 -29.76
N ALA A 2 2.05 39.11 -29.35
CA ALA A 2 1.74 38.65 -27.99
C ALA A 2 0.85 37.37 -27.95
N THR A 3 0.69 36.68 -29.09
CA THR A 3 -0.20 35.51 -29.20
C THR A 3 0.55 34.18 -29.32
N VAL A 4 1.90 34.20 -29.38
CA VAL A 4 2.72 32.99 -29.55
C VAL A 4 3.12 32.38 -28.21
N GLU A 5 3.20 33.16 -27.13
CA GLU A 5 3.57 32.68 -25.78
C GLU A 5 2.49 31.84 -25.08
N SER A 6 1.19 32.05 -25.36
CA SER A 6 0.15 31.22 -24.72
C SER A 6 0.04 29.81 -25.32
N SER A 7 0.44 29.64 -26.59
CA SER A 7 0.37 28.37 -27.31
C SER A 7 1.48 27.39 -26.91
N THR A 8 2.66 27.91 -26.59
CA THR A 8 3.81 27.10 -26.14
C THR A 8 3.62 26.58 -24.72
N GLY A 9 3.00 27.36 -23.82
CA GLY A 9 2.68 26.94 -22.46
C GLY A 9 1.70 25.76 -22.38
N CYS A 10 0.61 25.79 -23.16
CA CYS A 10 -0.35 24.68 -23.23
C CYS A 10 0.28 23.39 -23.77
N ARG A 11 1.20 23.49 -24.74
CA ARG A 11 1.89 22.31 -25.31
C ARG A 11 2.86 21.67 -24.33
N LEU A 12 3.55 22.47 -23.52
CA LEU A 12 4.44 21.98 -22.46
C LEU A 12 3.66 21.29 -21.33
N ILE A 13 2.50 21.84 -20.95
CA ILE A 13 1.61 21.24 -19.94
C ILE A 13 1.06 19.89 -20.43
N VAL A 14 0.64 19.81 -21.70
CA VAL A 14 0.15 18.56 -22.30
C VAL A 14 1.26 17.51 -22.43
N LEU A 15 2.49 17.92 -22.80
CA LEU A 15 3.66 17.04 -22.82
C LEU A 15 4.04 16.56 -21.42
N PHE A 16 3.96 17.43 -20.40
CA PHE A 16 4.26 17.06 -19.01
C PHE A 16 3.22 16.07 -18.44
N ILE A 17 1.93 16.25 -18.76
CA ILE A 17 0.85 15.32 -18.39
C ILE A 17 1.00 13.98 -19.12
N LEU A 18 1.40 13.99 -20.40
CA LEU A 18 1.67 12.77 -21.18
C LEU A 18 2.90 12.00 -20.69
N VAL A 19 3.95 12.71 -20.25
CA VAL A 19 5.18 12.11 -19.70
C VAL A 19 4.96 11.60 -18.27
N SER A 20 4.08 12.23 -17.49
CA SER A 20 3.77 11.84 -16.10
C SER A 20 2.66 10.77 -16.00
N GLY A 21 2.01 10.43 -17.11
CA GLY A 21 0.72 9.72 -17.10
C GLY A 21 0.76 8.21 -16.93
N PHE A 22 1.92 7.55 -16.85
CA PHE A 22 1.97 6.08 -16.84
C PHE A 22 3.06 5.48 -15.96
N GLU A 23 3.11 5.88 -14.70
CA GLU A 23 3.55 4.94 -13.66
C GLU A 23 2.30 4.39 -12.99
N CYS A 24 1.87 3.21 -13.45
CA CYS A 24 0.84 2.42 -12.78
C CYS A 24 1.44 1.93 -11.46
N VAL A 25 1.43 2.78 -10.44
CA VAL A 25 1.70 2.38 -9.06
C VAL A 25 0.51 1.51 -8.67
N HIS A 26 0.70 0.19 -8.72
CA HIS A 26 -0.27 -0.75 -8.17
C HIS A 26 -0.28 -0.54 -6.66
N ALA A 27 -1.24 0.26 -6.18
CA ALA A 27 -1.48 0.43 -4.76
C ALA A 27 -1.87 -0.93 -4.17
N TRP A 28 -1.34 -1.24 -2.98
CA TRP A 28 -1.78 -2.43 -2.26
C TRP A 28 -3.28 -2.34 -1.98
N ASP A 29 -3.95 -3.45 -2.23
CA ASP A 29 -5.38 -3.60 -2.02
C ASP A 29 -5.67 -4.18 -0.62
N SER A 30 -6.93 -4.20 -0.18
CA SER A 30 -7.30 -4.74 1.14
C SER A 30 -6.86 -6.20 1.31
N VAL A 31 -6.92 -6.99 0.24
CA VAL A 31 -6.50 -8.39 0.22
C VAL A 31 -4.99 -8.54 0.48
N ASP A 32 -4.16 -7.58 0.04
CA ASP A 32 -2.71 -7.62 0.33
C ASP A 32 -2.46 -7.34 1.80
N LEU A 33 -3.16 -6.37 2.37
CA LEU A 33 -3.04 -6.00 3.77
C LEU A 33 -3.46 -7.16 4.70
N GLU A 34 -4.60 -7.80 4.40
CA GLU A 34 -5.04 -9.00 5.13
C GLU A 34 -4.00 -10.12 5.05
N LEU A 35 -3.43 -10.35 3.86
CA LEU A 35 -2.39 -11.35 3.69
C LEU A 35 -1.14 -11.03 4.51
N PHE A 36 -0.70 -9.77 4.52
CA PHE A 36 0.46 -9.35 5.30
C PHE A 36 0.26 -9.59 6.80
N ASP A 37 -0.92 -9.26 7.31
CA ASP A 37 -1.26 -9.48 8.71
C ASP A 37 -1.25 -10.98 9.08
N ILE A 38 -1.80 -11.87 8.21
CA ILE A 38 -1.79 -13.32 8.44
C ILE A 38 -0.35 -13.87 8.43
N VAL A 39 0.48 -13.45 7.48
CA VAL A 39 1.88 -13.89 7.40
C VAL A 39 2.67 -13.43 8.64
N GLU A 40 2.41 -12.23 9.13
CA GLU A 40 3.04 -11.71 10.36
C GLU A 40 2.58 -12.46 11.63
N GLU A 41 1.32 -12.92 11.70
CA GLU A 41 0.82 -13.74 12.81
C GLU A 41 1.40 -15.16 12.82
N VAL A 42 1.54 -15.77 11.64
CA VAL A 42 1.97 -17.17 11.51
C VAL A 42 3.50 -17.29 11.53
N LYS A 43 4.25 -16.33 10.98
CA LYS A 43 5.73 -16.26 10.88
C LYS A 43 6.44 -17.46 10.23
N ASP A 44 5.72 -18.55 9.99
CA ASP A 44 6.19 -19.78 9.37
C ASP A 44 5.69 -19.92 7.93
N ASN A 45 6.32 -20.81 7.18
CA ASN A 45 5.91 -21.10 5.80
C ASN A 45 4.58 -21.85 5.78
N PHE A 46 3.60 -21.33 5.03
CA PHE A 46 2.23 -21.85 4.97
C PHE A 46 2.16 -23.28 4.43
N TYR A 47 3.02 -23.61 3.47
CA TYR A 47 3.11 -24.96 2.92
C TYR A 47 3.66 -25.95 3.96
N GLN A 48 4.61 -25.50 4.79
CA GLN A 48 5.17 -26.32 5.88
C GLN A 48 4.13 -26.55 6.99
N VAL A 49 3.33 -25.54 7.33
CA VAL A 49 2.22 -25.66 8.31
C VAL A 49 1.21 -26.72 7.87
N LEU A 50 0.90 -26.81 6.56
CA LEU A 50 0.02 -27.86 6.03
C LEU A 50 0.75 -29.19 5.73
N GLY A 51 2.08 -29.21 5.76
CA GLY A 51 2.90 -30.37 5.39
C GLY A 51 2.73 -30.78 3.93
N VAL A 52 2.69 -29.79 3.03
CA VAL A 52 2.57 -29.96 1.57
C VAL A 52 3.73 -29.27 0.85
N GLU A 53 4.00 -29.67 -0.39
CA GLU A 53 4.98 -28.98 -1.23
C GLU A 53 4.42 -27.68 -1.81
N THR A 54 5.29 -26.75 -2.20
CA THR A 54 4.91 -25.48 -2.85
C THR A 54 4.23 -25.69 -4.21
N THR A 55 4.52 -26.81 -4.87
CA THR A 55 3.92 -27.27 -6.14
C THR A 55 2.57 -27.97 -5.96
N ALA A 56 2.10 -28.15 -4.72
CA ALA A 56 0.92 -28.94 -4.43
C ALA A 56 -0.35 -28.37 -5.10
N THR A 57 -1.21 -29.29 -5.55
CA THR A 57 -2.49 -28.94 -6.18
C THR A 57 -3.52 -28.50 -5.13
N GLN A 58 -4.55 -27.78 -5.58
CA GLN A 58 -5.66 -27.36 -4.69
C GLN A 58 -6.36 -28.54 -4.01
N ALA A 59 -6.40 -29.71 -4.66
CA ALA A 59 -6.98 -30.93 -4.10
C ALA A 59 -6.14 -31.47 -2.93
N GLU A 60 -4.81 -31.44 -3.06
CA GLU A 60 -3.87 -31.87 -2.02
C GLU A 60 -3.91 -30.95 -0.80
N ILE A 61 -3.95 -29.63 -1.03
CA ILE A 61 -4.11 -28.63 0.04
C ILE A 61 -5.38 -28.89 0.85
N ARG A 62 -6.52 -29.10 0.18
CA ARG A 62 -7.79 -29.44 0.83
C ARG A 62 -7.72 -30.75 1.62
N ARG A 63 -7.00 -31.76 1.09
CA ARG A 63 -6.83 -33.06 1.78
C ARG A 63 -5.94 -32.92 3.02
N ALA A 64 -4.84 -32.19 2.91
CA ALA A 64 -3.91 -31.94 4.00
C ALA A 64 -4.57 -31.14 5.14
N TYR A 65 -5.31 -30.09 4.79
CA TYR A 65 -6.09 -29.30 5.75
C TYR A 65 -7.06 -30.19 6.55
N ARG A 66 -7.85 -31.05 5.88
CA ARG A 66 -8.79 -31.95 6.56
C ARG A 66 -8.08 -32.90 7.54
N ARG A 67 -6.92 -33.44 7.15
CA ARG A 67 -6.13 -34.34 8.01
C ARG A 67 -5.64 -33.64 9.28
N ILE A 68 -5.09 -32.43 9.13
CA ILE A 68 -4.50 -31.67 10.24
C ILE A 68 -5.59 -31.05 11.13
N SER A 69 -6.68 -30.57 10.54
CA SER A 69 -7.84 -30.03 11.26
C SER A 69 -8.44 -31.04 12.25
N LEU A 70 -8.51 -32.32 11.88
CA LEU A 70 -8.99 -33.39 12.77
C LEU A 70 -8.03 -33.68 13.94
N GLN A 71 -6.74 -33.39 13.79
CA GLN A 71 -5.72 -33.58 14.84
C GLN A 71 -5.68 -32.39 15.80
N LEU A 72 -5.80 -31.16 15.26
CA LEU A 72 -5.73 -29.91 16.01
C LEU A 72 -7.08 -29.42 16.54
N HIS A 73 -8.17 -30.17 16.34
CA HIS A 73 -9.50 -29.76 16.78
C HIS A 73 -9.52 -29.53 18.31
N PRO A 74 -10.05 -28.39 18.80
CA PRO A 74 -10.00 -28.02 20.23
C PRO A 74 -10.75 -29.00 21.15
N ASP A 75 -11.73 -29.73 20.61
CA ASP A 75 -12.43 -30.80 21.37
C ASP A 75 -11.52 -32.01 21.66
N ARG A 76 -10.57 -32.30 20.75
CA ARG A 76 -9.70 -33.48 20.84
C ARG A 76 -8.34 -33.15 21.46
N ASN A 77 -7.83 -31.95 21.21
CA ASN A 77 -6.58 -31.45 21.78
C ASN A 77 -6.88 -30.47 22.92
N LYS A 78 -6.51 -30.83 24.15
CA LYS A 78 -6.73 -30.04 25.37
C LYS A 78 -5.58 -29.11 25.73
N GLU A 79 -4.63 -28.89 24.81
CA GLU A 79 -3.60 -27.87 25.00
C GLU A 79 -4.21 -26.47 25.05
N ASP A 80 -3.68 -25.61 25.92
CA ASP A 80 -4.12 -24.22 26.04
C ASP A 80 -3.95 -23.44 24.73
N ASP A 81 -2.99 -23.85 23.88
CA ASP A 81 -2.71 -23.25 22.57
C ASP A 81 -3.51 -23.87 21.41
N ALA A 82 -4.36 -24.88 21.66
CA ALA A 82 -5.05 -25.60 20.59
C ALA A 82 -5.95 -24.68 19.75
N GLU A 83 -6.66 -23.74 20.39
CA GLU A 83 -7.49 -22.76 19.70
C GLU A 83 -6.66 -21.82 18.81
N LEU A 84 -5.54 -21.34 19.33
CA LEU A 84 -4.62 -20.47 18.58
C LEU A 84 -4.03 -21.18 17.37
N LYS A 85 -3.56 -22.42 17.55
CA LYS A 85 -3.01 -23.25 16.46
C LYS A 85 -4.08 -23.56 15.41
N PHE A 86 -5.31 -23.84 15.83
CA PHE A 86 -6.42 -24.10 14.93
C PHE A 86 -6.80 -22.85 14.12
N ARG A 87 -6.88 -21.67 14.77
CA ARG A 87 -7.14 -20.40 14.09
C ARG A 87 -6.09 -20.11 13.02
N LYS A 88 -4.80 -20.29 13.35
CA LYS A 88 -3.69 -20.16 12.39
C LYS A 88 -3.85 -21.13 11.21
N LEU A 89 -4.17 -22.39 11.47
CA LEU A 89 -4.41 -23.38 10.42
C LEU A 89 -5.53 -22.97 9.46
N VAL A 90 -6.65 -22.45 9.99
CA VAL A 90 -7.79 -21.98 9.19
C VAL A 90 -7.37 -20.80 8.31
N ALA A 91 -6.69 -19.80 8.86
CA ALA A 91 -6.23 -18.63 8.12
C ALA A 91 -5.26 -19.03 6.99
N VAL A 92 -4.30 -19.91 7.28
CA VAL A 92 -3.36 -20.42 6.27
C VAL A 92 -4.08 -21.17 5.16
N ALA A 93 -5.03 -22.05 5.51
CA ALA A 93 -5.78 -22.82 4.53
C ALA A 93 -6.66 -21.93 3.65
N GLU A 94 -7.21 -20.84 4.19
CA GLU A 94 -7.97 -19.85 3.41
C GLU A 94 -7.11 -19.18 2.34
N VAL A 95 -5.90 -18.73 2.71
CA VAL A 95 -4.95 -18.11 1.78
C VAL A 95 -4.54 -19.08 0.66
N LEU A 96 -4.21 -20.33 1.01
CA LEU A 96 -3.73 -21.31 0.03
C LEU A 96 -4.83 -21.85 -0.88
N LYS A 97 -6.10 -21.82 -0.41
CA LYS A 97 -7.26 -22.31 -1.16
C LYS A 97 -7.66 -21.36 -2.30
N ASP A 98 -7.45 -20.06 -2.13
CA ASP A 98 -7.68 -19.05 -3.14
C ASP A 98 -6.44 -18.90 -4.03
N GLU A 99 -6.62 -18.99 -5.35
CA GLU A 99 -5.51 -18.92 -6.30
C GLU A 99 -4.87 -17.52 -6.34
N ASP A 100 -5.68 -16.47 -6.16
CA ASP A 100 -5.17 -15.10 -6.21
C ASP A 100 -4.39 -14.76 -4.92
N LYS A 101 -4.91 -15.15 -3.75
CA LYS A 101 -4.19 -15.00 -2.47
C LYS A 101 -2.91 -15.84 -2.46
N ARG A 102 -2.94 -17.05 -3.03
CA ARG A 102 -1.75 -17.92 -3.17
C ARG A 102 -0.68 -17.28 -4.04
N LYS A 103 -1.02 -16.71 -5.20
CA LYS A 103 -0.05 -16.00 -6.06
C LYS A 103 0.62 -14.83 -5.35
N ARG A 104 -0.15 -14.06 -4.56
CA ARG A 104 0.37 -12.96 -3.74
C ARG A 104 1.31 -13.47 -2.66
N TYR A 105 0.95 -14.58 -1.99
CA TYR A 105 1.81 -15.23 -1.00
C TYR A 105 3.11 -15.76 -1.61
N ASP A 106 3.05 -16.41 -2.76
CA ASP A 106 4.23 -16.90 -3.48
C ASP A 106 5.15 -15.73 -3.90
N THR A 107 4.58 -14.57 -4.23
CA THR A 107 5.34 -13.34 -4.49
C THR A 107 6.09 -12.87 -3.24
N ILE A 108 5.43 -12.86 -2.07
CA ILE A 108 6.06 -12.54 -0.77
C ILE A 108 7.16 -13.55 -0.43
N LEU A 109 6.97 -14.83 -0.73
CA LEU A 109 7.97 -15.87 -0.46
C LEU A 109 9.24 -15.68 -1.31
N ARG A 110 9.09 -15.21 -2.56
CA ARG A 110 10.20 -14.93 -3.47
C ARG A 110 10.89 -13.61 -3.18
N ASP A 111 10.12 -12.54 -3.03
CA ASP A 111 10.62 -11.16 -2.98
C ASP A 111 10.84 -10.66 -1.54
N GLY A 112 10.30 -11.37 -0.55
CA GLY A 112 10.29 -11.01 0.86
C GLY A 112 9.06 -10.17 1.26
N MET A 113 8.76 -10.14 2.56
CA MET A 113 7.71 -9.28 3.10
C MET A 113 8.12 -7.80 3.00
N PRO A 114 7.26 -6.89 2.48
CA PRO A 114 7.54 -5.46 2.52
C PRO A 114 7.52 -4.90 3.96
N ASP A 115 8.61 -4.25 4.38
CA ASP A 115 8.78 -3.66 5.72
C ASP A 115 7.99 -2.33 5.94
N TRP A 116 6.77 -2.20 5.43
CA TRP A 116 6.06 -0.90 5.36
C TRP A 116 5.79 -0.24 6.72
N ARG A 117 5.64 -1.01 7.81
CA ARG A 117 5.39 -0.49 9.16
C ARG A 117 6.62 0.18 9.78
N GLN A 118 7.82 -0.13 9.30
CA GLN A 118 9.03 0.40 9.90
C GLN A 118 9.34 1.80 9.37
N PRO A 119 9.65 2.79 10.24
CA PRO A 119 10.08 4.11 9.77
C PRO A 119 11.29 4.03 8.81
N VAL A 120 12.15 3.03 9.00
CA VAL A 120 13.33 2.72 8.17
C VAL A 120 12.96 2.48 6.69
N TYR A 121 11.75 1.99 6.41
CA TYR A 121 11.24 1.76 5.06
C TYR A 121 11.24 3.03 4.22
N TYR A 122 10.72 4.13 4.77
CA TYR A 122 10.68 5.41 4.09
C TYR A 122 12.10 5.90 3.75
N TYR A 123 13.04 5.78 4.69
CA TYR A 123 14.43 6.20 4.46
C TYR A 123 15.14 5.35 3.39
N ARG A 124 14.89 4.03 3.34
CA ARG A 124 15.50 3.15 2.32
C ARG A 124 14.94 3.42 0.92
N ARG A 125 13.64 3.73 0.83
CA ARG A 125 12.97 4.11 -0.42
C ARG A 125 13.49 5.45 -0.93
N VAL A 126 13.52 6.48 -0.08
CA VAL A 126 13.99 7.83 -0.44
C VAL A 126 15.43 7.81 -0.95
N ARG A 127 16.31 6.96 -0.40
CA ARG A 127 17.70 6.83 -0.88
C ARG A 127 17.82 6.31 -2.32
N LYS A 128 16.84 5.52 -2.79
CA LYS A 128 16.85 4.93 -4.12
C LYS A 128 16.12 5.78 -5.17
N MET A 129 15.51 6.89 -4.76
CA MET A 129 14.79 7.78 -5.66
C MET A 129 15.76 8.40 -6.66
N GLY A 130 15.37 8.40 -7.94
CA GLY A 130 16.10 9.08 -8.99
C GLY A 130 15.96 10.60 -8.89
N LEU A 131 16.80 11.34 -9.60
CA LEU A 131 16.76 12.81 -9.65
C LEU A 131 15.37 13.33 -10.07
N VAL A 132 14.67 12.62 -10.96
CA VAL A 132 13.33 12.97 -11.44
C VAL A 132 12.29 12.97 -10.32
N GLU A 133 12.25 11.91 -9.50
CA GLU A 133 11.31 11.82 -8.37
C GLU A 133 11.54 12.95 -7.36
N PHE A 134 12.81 13.29 -7.10
CA PHE A 134 13.15 14.42 -6.24
C PHE A 134 12.68 15.76 -6.82
N VAL A 135 12.80 15.97 -8.13
CA VAL A 135 12.31 17.20 -8.80
C VAL A 135 10.79 17.30 -8.72
N ILE A 136 10.07 16.19 -8.91
CA ILE A 136 8.61 16.15 -8.79
C ILE A 136 8.19 16.50 -7.35
N LEU A 137 8.82 15.86 -6.35
CA LEU A 137 8.54 16.13 -4.94
C LEU A 137 8.83 17.59 -4.57
N LEU A 138 9.96 18.13 -5.03
CA LEU A 138 10.32 19.54 -4.82
C LEU A 138 9.30 20.49 -5.48
N PHE A 139 8.85 20.16 -6.70
CA PHE A 139 7.85 20.94 -7.41
C PHE A 139 6.52 21.03 -6.65
N PHE A 140 6.03 19.91 -6.09
CA PHE A 140 4.81 19.92 -5.27
C PHE A 140 4.98 20.75 -4.00
N ILE A 141 6.12 20.62 -3.30
CA ILE A 141 6.41 21.41 -2.10
C ILE A 141 6.42 22.91 -2.40
N LEU A 142 7.12 23.33 -3.47
CA LEU A 142 7.18 24.73 -3.87
C LEU A 142 5.82 25.26 -4.31
N THR A 143 5.02 24.46 -5.02
CA THR A 143 3.68 24.85 -5.49
C THR A 143 2.72 25.05 -4.31
N ILE A 144 2.71 24.11 -3.35
CA ILE A 144 1.90 24.24 -2.14
C ILE A 144 2.35 25.46 -1.33
N GLY A 145 3.66 25.67 -1.19
CA GLY A 145 4.22 26.86 -0.54
C GLY A 145 3.75 28.17 -1.19
N HIS A 146 3.85 28.26 -2.52
CA HIS A 146 3.36 29.44 -3.26
C HIS A 146 1.86 29.67 -3.08
N TYR A 147 1.06 28.60 -3.10
CA TYR A 147 -0.38 28.70 -2.91
C TYR A 147 -0.74 29.23 -1.51
N ILE A 148 -0.06 28.74 -0.46
CA ILE A 148 -0.26 29.21 0.92
C ILE A 148 0.07 30.71 1.03
N VAL A 149 1.18 31.16 0.43
CA VAL A 149 1.56 32.59 0.44
C VAL A 149 0.53 33.45 -0.30
N ALA A 150 0.06 33.02 -1.47
CA ALA A 150 -0.97 33.72 -2.22
C ALA A 150 -2.28 33.81 -1.42
N TRP A 151 -2.65 32.74 -0.72
CA TRP A 151 -3.84 32.71 0.14
C TRP A 151 -3.69 33.64 1.35
N SER A 152 -2.50 33.73 1.94
CA SER A 152 -2.21 34.68 3.02
C SER A 152 -2.45 36.13 2.61
N ILE A 153 -1.96 36.54 1.43
CA ILE A 153 -2.16 37.90 0.90
C ILE A 153 -3.64 38.16 0.62
N TYR A 154 -4.36 37.16 0.10
CA TYR A 154 -5.80 37.27 -0.11
C TYR A 154 -6.57 37.49 1.20
N LEU A 155 -6.21 36.76 2.26
CA LEU A 155 -6.84 36.92 3.57
C LEU A 155 -6.60 38.30 4.16
N GLU A 156 -5.37 38.81 4.12
CA GLU A 156 -5.01 40.14 4.65
C GLU A 156 -5.86 41.23 4.01
N LYS A 157 -5.95 41.24 2.67
CA LYS A 157 -6.80 42.19 1.94
C LYS A 157 -8.28 42.07 2.30
N LYS A 158 -8.77 40.84 2.52
CA LYS A 158 -10.16 40.61 2.91
C LYS A 158 -10.44 41.15 4.32
N PHE A 159 -9.52 40.98 5.27
CA PHE A 159 -9.65 41.55 6.61
C PHE A 159 -9.62 43.08 6.59
N GLU A 160 -8.71 43.69 5.82
CA GLU A 160 -8.67 45.16 5.65
C GLU A 160 -10.01 45.70 5.12
N LEU A 161 -10.56 45.08 4.07
CA LEU A 161 -11.85 45.50 3.48
C LEU A 161 -13.01 45.36 4.48
N VAL A 162 -13.05 44.28 5.26
CA VAL A 162 -14.08 44.07 6.29
C VAL A 162 -13.95 45.11 7.40
N CYS A 163 -12.74 45.41 7.86
CA CYS A 163 -12.50 46.45 8.87
C CYS A 163 -12.93 47.83 8.37
N ILE A 164 -12.62 48.19 7.13
CA ILE A 164 -13.04 49.46 6.52
C ILE A 164 -14.57 49.54 6.43
N LEU A 165 -15.24 48.47 5.96
CA LEU A 165 -16.69 48.45 5.82
C LEU A 165 -17.40 48.55 7.18
N SER A 166 -16.85 47.93 8.23
CA SER A 166 -17.36 48.03 9.60
C SER A 166 -17.19 49.41 10.24
N PHE A 167 -16.31 50.26 9.71
CA PHE A 167 -16.13 51.64 10.20
C PHE A 167 -17.06 52.64 9.49
N ILE A 168 -17.55 52.28 8.30
CA ILE A 168 -18.41 53.14 7.47
C ILE A 168 -19.91 52.97 7.80
N ILE A 169 -20.31 51.82 8.35
CA ILE A 169 -21.68 51.49 8.79
C ILE A 169 -21.81 51.79 10.28
#